data_AF-A0A355WM23-F1
#
_entry.id   AF-A0A355WM23-F1
#
_cell.length_a   1.000
_cell.length_b   1.000
_cell.length_c   1.000
_cell.angle_alpha   90.00
_cell.angle_beta   90.00
_cell.angle_gamma   90.00
#
_symmetry.space_group_name_H-M   'P 1'
#
loop_
_entity.id
_entity.type
_entity.pdbx_description
1 polymer ?
#
loop_
_entity_poly.entity_id
_entity_poly.type
_entity_poly.pdbx_seq_one_letter_code
_entity_poly.pdbx_strand_id
1 'polypeptide(L)'
;MKTPIDRSDIRPKFWETHALEDLSRPEWEALCDGCGRCCLLKLEDEDSGEIAYTNIACRLFDEATCSCGNYALRRQIVAGCVV
;
A
#
# COMPACT_ATOMS: atom_id res chain seq x y z
N MET A 1 12.93 10.88 -0.26
CA MET A 1 11.94 9.79 -0.34
C MET A 1 12.62 8.62 -1.04
N LYS A 2 13.04 7.59 -0.29
CA LYS A 2 13.68 6.40 -0.87
C LYS A 2 12.70 5.25 -0.71
N THR A 3 11.92 4.96 -1.74
CA THR A 3 11.02 3.81 -1.73
C THR A 3 11.87 2.54 -1.81
N PRO A 4 11.80 1.62 -0.84
CA PRO A 4 12.65 0.41 -0.82
C PRO A 4 12.08 -0.70 -1.71
N ILE A 5 11.50 -0.35 -2.87
CA ILE A 5 10.97 -1.33 -3.80
C ILE A 5 12.06 -1.65 -4.80
N ASP A 6 12.47 -2.91 -4.79
CA ASP A 6 13.45 -3.43 -5.74
C ASP A 6 12.84 -3.46 -7.15
N ARG A 7 13.52 -2.80 -8.09
CA ARG A 7 13.11 -2.67 -9.48
C ARG A 7 14.08 -3.32 -10.46
N SER A 8 15.04 -4.12 -9.97
CA SER A 8 16.10 -4.68 -10.84
C SER A 8 15.59 -5.73 -11.83
N ASP A 9 14.52 -6.46 -11.51
CA ASP A 9 14.00 -7.58 -12.30
C ASP A 9 12.51 -7.40 -12.63
N ILE A 10 12.19 -6.31 -13.33
CA ILE A 10 10.82 -5.93 -13.71
C ILE A 10 10.77 -5.74 -15.23
N ARG A 11 9.75 -6.29 -15.90
CA ARG A 11 9.60 -6.13 -17.36
C ARG A 11 9.35 -4.65 -17.70
N PRO A 12 9.88 -4.13 -18.83
CA PRO A 12 9.56 -2.79 -19.29
C PRO A 12 8.07 -2.62 -19.52
N LYS A 13 7.50 -1.49 -19.07
CA LYS A 13 6.07 -1.14 -19.26
C LYS A 13 5.09 -2.23 -18.79
N PHE A 14 5.47 -3.01 -17.78
CA PHE A 14 4.68 -4.16 -17.35
C PHE A 14 3.21 -3.85 -17.05
N TRP A 15 2.91 -2.67 -16.49
CA TRP A 15 1.55 -2.22 -16.15
C TRP A 15 0.68 -1.89 -17.38
N GLU A 16 1.31 -1.65 -18.54
CA GLU A 16 0.66 -1.20 -19.78
C GLU A 16 0.37 -2.41 -20.67
N THR A 17 1.18 -3.46 -20.55
CA THR A 17 1.23 -4.57 -21.52
C THR A 17 0.81 -5.92 -20.95
N HIS A 18 0.65 -6.03 -19.63
CA HIS A 18 0.24 -7.26 -18.96
C HIS A 18 -0.97 -7.00 -18.06
N ALA A 19 -1.84 -8.01 -17.95
CA ALA A 19 -2.96 -7.95 -17.03
C ALA A 19 -2.44 -7.98 -15.58
N LEU A 20 -3.21 -7.41 -14.65
CA LEU A 20 -2.84 -7.35 -13.24
C LEU A 20 -2.59 -8.76 -12.66
N GLU A 21 -3.35 -9.76 -13.09
CA GLU A 21 -3.20 -11.14 -12.63
C GLU A 21 -1.90 -11.80 -13.11
N ASP A 22 -1.29 -11.30 -14.18
CA ASP A 22 -0.06 -11.81 -14.80
C ASP A 22 1.20 -11.09 -14.27
N LEU A 23 1.04 -10.15 -13.35
CA LEU A 23 2.17 -9.44 -12.75
C LEU A 23 2.85 -10.31 -11.70
N SER A 24 4.17 -10.35 -11.78
CA SER A 24 5.00 -10.93 -10.73
C SER A 24 4.90 -10.10 -9.45
N ARG A 25 5.36 -10.66 -8.33
CA ARG A 25 5.34 -9.93 -7.05
C ARG A 25 6.15 -8.61 -7.09
N PRO A 26 7.38 -8.56 -7.64
CA PRO A 26 8.11 -7.29 -7.77
C PRO A 26 7.38 -6.25 -8.63
N GLU A 27 6.72 -6.68 -9.71
CA GLU A 27 5.91 -5.81 -10.56
C GLU A 27 4.70 -5.24 -9.80
N TRP A 28 3.98 -6.08 -9.06
CA TRP A 28 2.89 -5.64 -8.19
C TRP A 28 3.35 -4.62 -7.14
N GLU A 29 4.44 -4.91 -6.43
CA GLU A 29 4.98 -4.00 -5.43
C GLU A 29 5.41 -2.68 -6.10
N ALA A 30 5.97 -2.72 -7.31
CA ALA A 30 6.40 -1.52 -8.04
C ALA A 30 5.27 -0.58 -8.48
N LEU A 31 4.00 -1.02 -8.44
CA LEU A 31 2.82 -0.15 -8.59
C LEU A 31 2.60 0.76 -7.37
N CYS A 32 3.22 0.46 -6.23
CA CYS A 32 3.08 1.25 -5.01
C CYS A 32 3.93 2.53 -5.07
N ASP A 33 3.29 3.68 -4.86
CA ASP A 33 3.95 4.99 -4.83
C ASP A 33 4.74 5.27 -3.52
N GLY A 34 4.68 4.36 -2.54
CA GLY A 34 5.28 4.60 -1.22
C GLY A 34 4.62 5.77 -0.46
N CYS A 35 3.34 6.04 -0.72
CA CYS A 35 2.64 7.22 -0.20
C CYS A 35 2.07 7.06 1.22
N GLY A 36 2.16 5.86 1.82
CA GLY A 36 1.66 5.59 3.18
C GLY A 36 0.13 5.62 3.35
N ARG A 37 -0.65 5.97 2.33
CA ARG A 37 -2.12 6.11 2.40
C ARG A 37 -2.85 4.83 2.81
N CYS A 38 -2.24 3.66 2.58
CA CYS A 38 -2.77 2.38 3.06
C CYS A 38 -2.73 2.22 4.58
N CYS A 39 -1.87 2.96 5.28
CA CYS A 39 -1.72 2.94 6.73
C CYS A 39 -2.53 4.03 7.45
N LEU A 40 -3.13 4.96 6.72
CA LEU A 40 -3.96 6.01 7.30
C LEU A 40 -5.33 5.46 7.68
N LEU A 41 -5.88 5.94 8.80
CA LEU A 41 -7.27 5.69 9.15
C LEU A 41 -8.16 6.36 8.11
N LYS A 42 -9.15 5.59 7.66
CA LYS A 42 -10.14 5.99 6.66
C LYS A 42 -11.49 6.05 7.35
N LEU A 43 -12.25 7.09 7.03
CA LEU A 43 -13.64 7.21 7.46
C LEU A 43 -14.51 6.94 6.24
N GLU A 44 -15.50 6.07 6.40
CA GLU A 44 -16.51 5.79 5.40
C GLU A 44 -17.80 6.46 5.85
N ASP A 45 -18.39 7.25 4.96
CA ASP A 45 -19.70 7.85 5.17
C ASP A 45 -20.79 6.80 5.01
N GLU A 46 -21.71 6.69 5.96
CA GLU A 46 -22.69 5.60 6.02
C GLU A 46 -23.79 5.69 4.94
N ASP A 47 -24.09 6.90 4.48
CA ASP A 47 -25.15 7.14 3.49
C ASP A 47 -24.63 7.04 2.06
N SER A 48 -23.43 7.59 1.81
CA SER A 48 -22.84 7.71 0.47
C SER A 48 -21.76 6.66 0.15
N GLY A 49 -21.14 6.06 1.17
CA GLY A 49 -19.96 5.20 1.00
C GLY A 49 -18.68 5.97 0.61
N GLU A 50 -18.67 7.30 0.70
CA GLU A 50 -17.47 8.07 0.40
C GLU A 50 -16.36 7.78 1.43
N ILE A 51 -15.14 7.59 0.94
CA ILE A 51 -13.96 7.33 1.78
C ILE A 51 -13.11 8.59 1.94
N ALA A 52 -13.14 9.16 3.15
CA ALA A 52 -12.25 10.26 3.54
C ALA A 52 -10.96 9.74 4.18
N TYR A 53 -9.82 10.20 3.66
CA TYR A 53 -8.52 9.92 4.26
C TYR A 53 -8.24 10.91 5.41
N THR A 54 -7.83 10.39 6.55
CA THR A 54 -7.35 11.23 7.66
C THR A 54 -5.83 11.39 7.62
N ASN A 55 -5.30 12.33 8.40
CA ASN A 55 -3.86 12.43 8.66
C ASN A 55 -3.42 11.62 9.90
N ILE A 56 -4.22 10.62 10.31
CA ILE A 56 -3.94 9.76 11.46
C ILE A 56 -3.48 8.40 10.93
N ALA A 57 -2.23 8.06 11.20
CA ALA A 57 -1.67 6.76 10.82
C ALA A 57 -1.97 5.67 11.85
N CYS A 58 -2.00 4.41 11.41
CA CYS A 58 -2.10 3.27 12.31
C CYS A 58 -0.78 3.04 13.07
N ARG A 59 -0.85 2.27 14.17
CA ARG A 59 0.30 1.97 15.04
C ARG A 59 1.49 1.24 14.38
N LEU A 60 1.32 0.76 13.14
CA LEU A 60 2.36 0.06 12.39
C LEU A 60 3.00 0.93 11.30
N PHE A 61 2.57 2.18 11.14
CA PHE A 61 3.16 3.08 10.16
C PHE A 61 4.56 3.53 10.62
N ASP A 62 5.52 3.47 9.71
CA ASP A 62 6.86 4.02 9.89
C ASP A 62 6.99 5.32 9.09
N GLU A 63 7.12 6.44 9.80
CA GLU A 63 7.20 7.78 9.22
C GLU A 63 8.51 8.04 8.45
N ALA A 64 9.60 7.33 8.79
CA ALA A 64 10.88 7.53 8.13
C ALA A 64 10.93 6.87 6.75
N THR A 65 10.25 5.73 6.60
CA THR A 65 10.22 4.93 5.38
C THR A 65 8.91 5.04 4.59
N CYS A 66 7.90 5.73 5.13
CA CYS A 66 6.54 5.79 4.62
C CYS A 66 5.92 4.41 4.32
N SER A 67 6.31 3.40 5.10
CA SER A 67 5.98 1.99 4.88
C SER A 67 5.35 1.37 6.13
N CYS A 68 4.72 0.20 6.00
CA CYS A 68 4.28 -0.56 7.16
C CYS A 68 5.48 -1.27 7.80
N GLY A 69 5.69 -1.07 9.10
CA GLY A 69 6.74 -1.75 9.87
C GLY A 69 6.51 -3.25 10.06
N ASN A 70 5.33 -3.78 9.75
CA ASN A 70 5.04 -5.22 9.85
C ASN A 70 3.98 -5.70 8.86
N TYR A 71 4.31 -5.76 7.57
CA TYR A 71 3.39 -6.24 6.54
C TYR A 71 2.91 -7.69 6.76
N ALA A 72 3.73 -8.55 7.38
CA ALA A 72 3.42 -9.96 7.58
C ALA A 72 2.29 -10.19 8.60
N LEU A 73 2.31 -9.42 9.71
CA LEU A 73 1.34 -9.55 10.80
C LEU A 73 0.30 -8.40 10.85
N ARG A 74 0.31 -7.50 9.86
CA ARG A 74 -0.49 -6.26 9.85
C ARG A 74 -1.97 -6.47 10.20
N ARG A 75 -2.62 -7.50 9.65
CA ARG A 75 -4.05 -7.79 9.88
C ARG A 75 -4.34 -8.39 11.25
N GLN A 76 -3.38 -9.10 11.84
CA GLN A 76 -3.52 -9.64 13.19
C GLN A 76 -3.38 -8.54 14.24
N ILE A 77 -2.54 -7.55 13.94
CA ILE A 77 -2.21 -6.45 14.84
C ILE A 77 -3.19 -5.27 14.66
N VAL A 78 -3.66 -5.00 13.44
CA VAL A 78 -4.57 -3.90 13.11
C VAL A 78 -5.76 -4.47 12.36
N ALA A 79 -6.89 -4.64 13.05
CA ALA A 79 -8.09 -5.30 12.51
C ALA A 79 -8.65 -4.60 11.25
N GLY A 80 -8.55 -3.27 11.17
CA GLY A 80 -8.98 -2.47 10.02
C GLY A 80 -7.94 -2.29 8.91
N CYS A 81 -6.87 -3.11 8.88
CA CYS A 81 -5.86 -3.00 7.83
C CYS A 81 -6.41 -3.44 6.46
N VAL A 82 -5.91 -2.85 5.38
CA VAL A 82 -6.29 -3.18 3.99
C VAL A 82 -5.92 -4.63 3.62
N VAL A 83 -6.75 -5.24 2.75
CA VAL A 83 -6.57 -6.59 2.22
C VAL A 83 -5.63 -6.57 1.03
#